data_AF-A0A941URL0-F1
#
_entry.id   AF-A0A941URL0-F1
#
_cell.length_a   1.000
_cell.length_b   1.000
_cell.length_c   1.000
_cell.angle_alpha   90.00
_cell.angle_beta   90.00
_cell.angle_gamma   90.00
#
_symmetry.space_group_name_H-M   'P 1'
#
loop_
_entity.id
_entity.type
_entity.pdbx_description
1 polymer ?
#
loop_
_entity_poly.entity_id
_entity_poly.type
_entity_poly.pdbx_seq_one_letter_code
_entity_poly.pdbx_strand_id
1 'polypeptide(L)'
;MNEATPPATAEAPTPQRRTTDAGSRRGRRRALLALLAVAAVVLVGYVELQSWRSARQQEQLAESRGREAAEATARAQAAAQQAQEAQAKLAEVQQAADAAAAEAPAGPGRDDALLLEVERLVMLAMNDLQLTRQPAAALAALELADARLAASSDPRWTPLRRALARDIERLRAVPAVDVTGNALKLDQLIAGADVWPLANAPAAPPPAPPKAAPRPAGKKAEPPAEPAAEPLPPGAWQKLRAWLAAEFGDLLRINEVGTPEALLLNAEQGRLVRSQLKLRLLGARLALLARNDRLYQADIDSA
;
A
#
# COMPACT_ATOMS: atom_id res chain seq x y z
N MET A 1 -68.76 8.29 -94.77
CA MET A 1 -69.07 9.72 -94.59
C MET A 1 -68.01 10.32 -93.67
N ASN A 2 -67.17 11.23 -94.18
CA ASN A 2 -67.03 12.66 -93.79
C ASN A 2 -67.50 13.02 -92.35
N GLU A 3 -66.78 13.74 -91.47
CA GLU A 3 -65.88 14.91 -91.60
C GLU A 3 -64.94 15.05 -90.37
N ALA A 4 -63.67 15.45 -90.55
CA ALA A 4 -63.06 16.79 -90.33
C ALA A 4 -62.60 17.12 -88.88
N THR A 5 -61.29 17.33 -88.74
CA THR A 5 -60.46 17.89 -87.64
C THR A 5 -60.59 19.44 -87.56
N PRO A 6 -59.89 20.24 -86.70
CA PRO A 6 -59.22 20.14 -85.37
C PRO A 6 -59.65 21.37 -84.46
N PRO A 7 -58.91 22.00 -83.48
CA PRO A 7 -57.56 21.78 -82.93
C PRO A 7 -57.31 21.94 -81.40
N ALA A 8 -56.09 21.52 -81.04
CA ALA A 8 -55.17 21.84 -79.93
C ALA A 8 -55.63 22.71 -78.72
N THR A 9 -55.34 22.19 -77.51
CA THR A 9 -54.76 22.95 -76.38
C THR A 9 -53.78 22.04 -75.63
N ALA A 10 -52.59 22.57 -75.35
CA ALA A 10 -51.53 21.96 -74.56
C ALA A 10 -51.83 22.05 -73.06
N GLU A 11 -51.57 20.99 -72.31
CA GLU A 11 -51.24 21.12 -70.88
C GLU A 11 -50.27 20.02 -70.46
N ALA A 12 -49.11 20.45 -69.96
CA ALA A 12 -48.02 19.64 -69.46
C ALA A 12 -48.21 19.36 -67.94
N PRO A 13 -47.43 18.43 -67.35
CA PRO A 13 -47.87 17.57 -66.26
C PRO A 13 -47.75 18.21 -64.86
N THR A 14 -48.63 17.82 -63.95
CA THR A 14 -48.52 18.17 -62.51
C THR A 14 -47.62 17.15 -61.80
N PRO A 15 -46.43 17.54 -61.28
CA PRO A 15 -45.62 16.67 -60.45
C PRO A 15 -46.18 16.67 -59.02
N GLN A 16 -46.61 15.50 -58.54
CA GLN A 16 -46.85 15.30 -57.11
C GLN A 16 -45.53 15.47 -56.34
N ARG A 17 -45.44 16.57 -55.60
CA ARG A 17 -44.31 16.92 -54.75
C ARG A 17 -44.25 15.95 -53.57
N ARG A 18 -43.42 14.90 -53.66
CA ARG A 18 -42.97 14.17 -52.47
C ARG A 18 -42.15 15.15 -51.63
N THR A 19 -42.72 15.65 -50.55
CA THR A 19 -41.97 16.40 -49.54
C THR A 19 -41.01 15.41 -48.88
N THR A 20 -39.75 15.45 -49.30
CA THR A 20 -38.67 14.78 -48.60
C THR A 20 -38.57 15.36 -47.20
N ASP A 21 -38.83 14.52 -46.19
CA ASP A 21 -38.58 14.79 -44.78
C ASP A 21 -37.06 14.84 -44.50
N ALA A 22 -36.39 15.82 -45.10
CA ALA A 22 -34.95 16.06 -44.97
C ALA A 22 -34.62 17.01 -43.79
N GLY A 23 -35.63 17.68 -43.24
CA GLY A 23 -35.52 18.57 -42.08
C GLY A 23 -35.47 17.82 -40.74
N SER A 24 -36.20 16.72 -40.60
CA SER A 24 -36.31 15.91 -39.37
C SER A 24 -34.98 15.28 -38.93
N ARG A 25 -34.16 14.79 -39.87
CA ARG A 25 -32.88 14.12 -39.54
C ARG A 25 -31.80 15.06 -39.02
N ARG A 26 -31.75 16.33 -39.46
CA ARG A 26 -30.78 17.32 -38.95
C ARG A 26 -31.18 17.83 -37.57
N GLY A 27 -32.47 18.02 -37.32
CA GLY A 27 -33.00 18.33 -35.98
C GLY A 27 -32.72 17.23 -34.98
N ARG A 28 -32.97 15.96 -35.35
CA ARG A 28 -32.67 14.79 -34.49
C ARG A 28 -31.18 14.63 -34.19
N ARG A 29 -30.28 14.88 -35.15
CA ARG A 29 -28.82 14.83 -34.91
C ARG A 29 -28.35 15.92 -33.94
N ARG A 30 -28.86 17.15 -34.07
CA ARG A 30 -28.54 18.24 -33.13
C ARG A 30 -29.09 17.95 -31.72
N ALA A 31 -30.30 17.40 -31.63
CA ALA A 31 -30.88 16.97 -30.36
C ALA A 31 -30.07 15.84 -29.69
N LEU A 32 -29.61 14.84 -30.46
CA LEU A 32 -28.76 13.77 -29.96
C LEU A 32 -27.39 14.28 -29.47
N LEU A 33 -26.75 15.18 -30.22
CA LEU A 33 -25.48 15.79 -29.79
C LEU A 33 -25.63 16.64 -28.53
N ALA A 34 -26.72 17.40 -28.42
CA ALA A 34 -27.02 18.17 -27.21
C ALA A 34 -27.23 17.26 -26.00
N LEU A 35 -27.95 16.15 -26.17
CA LEU A 35 -28.19 15.17 -25.10
C LEU A 35 -26.90 14.46 -24.67
N LEU A 36 -26.02 14.13 -25.62
CA LEU A 36 -24.71 13.54 -25.35
C LEU A 36 -23.79 14.53 -24.60
N ALA A 37 -23.81 15.81 -24.97
CA ALA A 37 -23.08 16.85 -24.26
C ALA A 37 -23.57 17.01 -22.81
N VAL A 38 -24.89 17.00 -22.59
CA VAL A 38 -25.48 17.04 -21.24
C VAL A 38 -25.09 15.80 -20.44
N ALA A 39 -25.15 14.61 -21.04
CA ALA A 39 -24.73 13.36 -20.39
C ALA A 39 -23.24 13.38 -19.99
N ALA A 40 -22.36 13.94 -20.85
CA ALA A 40 -20.95 14.09 -20.54
C ALA A 40 -20.71 15.05 -19.35
N VAL A 41 -21.43 16.17 -19.29
CA VAL A 41 -21.34 17.12 -18.16
C VAL A 41 -21.83 16.48 -16.87
N VAL A 42 -22.93 15.72 -16.91
CA VAL A 42 -23.45 14.98 -15.75
C VAL A 42 -22.45 13.92 -15.28
N LEU A 43 -21.81 13.20 -16.21
CA LEU A 43 -20.80 12.19 -15.89
C LEU A 43 -19.57 12.81 -15.21
N VAL A 44 -19.05 13.92 -15.76
CA VAL A 44 -17.92 14.64 -15.16
C VAL A 44 -18.28 15.14 -13.76
N GLY A 45 -19.44 15.77 -13.60
CA GLY A 45 -19.92 16.21 -12.29
C GLY A 45 -20.09 15.06 -11.30
N TYR A 46 -20.51 13.87 -11.76
CA TYR A 46 -20.62 12.68 -10.92
C TYR A 46 -19.26 12.15 -10.45
N VAL A 47 -18.28 12.06 -11.35
CA VAL A 47 -16.91 11.62 -11.03
C VAL A 47 -16.25 12.58 -10.03
N GLU A 48 -16.41 13.89 -10.26
CA GLU A 48 -15.84 14.91 -9.39
C GLU A 48 -16.47 14.88 -8.00
N LEU A 49 -17.80 14.71 -7.92
CA LEU A 49 -18.50 14.52 -6.65
C LEU A 49 -18.07 13.24 -5.91
N GLN A 50 -17.81 12.16 -6.65
CA GLN A 50 -17.35 10.89 -6.05
C GLN A 50 -15.94 11.01 -5.50
N SER A 51 -15.02 11.63 -6.25
CA SER A 51 -13.63 11.89 -5.82
C SER A 51 -13.57 12.75 -4.55
N TRP A 52 -14.47 13.73 -4.44
CA TRP A 52 -14.56 14.60 -3.27
C TRP A 52 -15.06 13.86 -2.03
N ARG A 53 -16.01 12.93 -2.20
CA ARG A 53 -16.48 12.06 -1.10
C ARG A 53 -15.40 11.10 -0.64
N SER A 54 -14.62 10.50 -1.55
CA SER A 54 -13.52 9.62 -1.17
C SER A 54 -12.38 10.36 -0.47
N ALA A 55 -12.05 11.59 -0.91
CA ALA A 55 -11.05 12.41 -0.24
C ALA A 55 -11.44 12.71 1.21
N ARG A 56 -12.71 13.09 1.45
CA ARG A 56 -13.23 13.32 2.80
C ARG A 56 -13.22 12.07 3.67
N GLN A 57 -13.52 10.89 3.12
CA GLN A 57 -13.44 9.64 3.88
C GLN A 57 -11.99 9.29 4.25
N GLN A 58 -11.04 9.54 3.36
CA GLN A 58 -9.61 9.31 3.64
C GLN A 58 -9.08 10.28 4.69
N GLU A 59 -9.46 11.55 4.66
CA GLU A 59 -9.11 12.53 5.70
C GLU A 59 -9.64 12.09 7.07
N GLN A 60 -10.91 11.66 7.14
CA GLN A 60 -11.50 11.18 8.40
C GLN A 60 -10.79 9.93 8.95
N LEU A 61 -10.40 9.00 8.08
CA LEU A 61 -9.63 7.82 8.48
C LEU A 61 -8.18 8.15 8.87
N ALA A 62 -7.56 9.13 8.21
CA ALA A 62 -6.22 9.61 8.56
C ALA A 62 -6.23 10.34 9.91
N GLU A 63 -7.26 11.16 10.17
CA GLU A 63 -7.47 11.80 11.46
C GLU A 63 -7.77 10.79 12.56
N SER A 64 -8.62 9.79 12.31
CA SER A 64 -8.92 8.75 13.31
C SER A 64 -7.67 7.93 13.64
N ARG A 65 -6.90 7.53 12.62
CA ARG A 65 -5.62 6.84 12.79
C ARG A 65 -4.57 7.71 13.49
N GLY A 66 -4.54 9.01 13.19
CA GLY A 66 -3.67 9.97 13.86
C GLY A 66 -4.00 10.11 15.34
N ARG A 67 -5.28 10.15 15.70
CA ARG A 67 -5.75 10.16 17.09
C ARG A 67 -5.45 8.84 17.80
N GLU A 68 -5.72 7.70 17.17
CA GLU A 68 -5.39 6.39 17.73
C GLU A 68 -3.89 6.22 17.96
N ALA A 69 -3.05 6.68 17.03
CA ALA A 69 -1.59 6.67 17.18
C ALA A 69 -1.15 7.60 18.32
N ALA A 70 -1.70 8.82 18.41
CA ALA A 70 -1.42 9.73 19.50
C ALA A 70 -1.84 9.15 20.86
N GLU A 71 -3.03 8.55 20.95
CA GLU A 71 -3.50 7.88 22.16
C GLU A 71 -2.64 6.66 22.52
N ALA A 72 -2.21 5.85 21.54
CA ALA A 72 -1.31 4.73 21.76
C ALA A 72 0.05 5.20 22.30
N THR A 73 0.60 6.29 21.75
CA THR A 73 1.86 6.88 22.25
C THR A 73 1.70 7.47 23.65
N ALA A 74 0.58 8.15 23.94
CA ALA A 74 0.31 8.68 25.27
C ALA A 74 0.14 7.56 26.31
N ARG A 75 -0.56 6.48 25.96
CA ARG A 75 -0.68 5.28 26.82
C ARG A 75 0.67 4.60 27.03
N ALA A 76 1.50 4.51 26.00
CA ALA A 76 2.85 3.96 26.11
C ALA A 76 3.74 4.80 27.03
N GLN A 77 3.68 6.13 26.91
CA GLN A 77 4.40 7.05 27.81
C GLN A 77 3.89 6.96 29.25
N ALA A 78 2.58 6.90 29.46
CA ALA A 78 1.99 6.74 30.78
C ALA A 78 2.38 5.39 31.42
N ALA A 79 2.36 4.30 30.64
CA ALA A 79 2.83 2.99 31.11
C ALA A 79 4.33 3.00 31.43
N ALA A 80 5.14 3.70 30.64
CA ALA A 80 6.57 3.85 30.92
C ALA A 80 6.82 4.66 32.21
N GLN A 81 6.06 5.73 32.44
CA GLN A 81 6.12 6.51 33.69
C GLN A 81 5.70 5.66 34.89
N GLN A 82 4.59 4.92 34.78
CA GLN A 82 4.16 3.99 35.84
C GLN A 82 5.20 2.90 36.13
N ALA A 83 5.86 2.38 35.09
CA ALA A 83 6.94 1.41 35.25
C ALA A 83 8.16 2.03 35.95
N GLN A 84 8.54 3.26 35.62
CA GLN A 84 9.61 3.99 36.31
C GLN A 84 9.27 4.27 37.78
N GLU A 85 8.03 4.68 38.06
CA GLU A 85 7.56 4.88 39.44
C GLU A 85 7.54 3.57 40.24
N ALA A 86 7.09 2.48 39.62
CA ALA A 86 7.14 1.15 40.25
C ALA A 86 8.58 0.70 40.50
N GLN A 87 9.50 0.95 39.58
CA GLN A 87 10.93 0.69 39.76
C GLN A 87 11.54 1.55 40.86
N ALA A 88 11.19 2.83 40.96
CA ALA A 88 11.64 3.71 42.03
C ALA A 88 11.15 3.22 43.40
N LYS A 89 9.88 2.84 43.51
CA LYS A 89 9.31 2.24 44.73
C LYS A 89 9.98 0.92 45.09
N LEU A 90 10.25 0.07 44.09
CA LEU A 90 10.99 -1.18 44.30
C LEU A 90 12.42 -0.93 44.78
N ALA A 91 13.09 0.09 44.23
CA ALA A 91 14.43 0.49 44.64
C ALA A 91 14.44 1.05 46.07
N GLU A 92 13.43 1.83 46.44
CA GLU A 92 13.24 2.35 47.81
C GLU A 92 12.99 1.20 48.80
N VAL A 93 12.12 0.24 48.46
CA VAL A 93 11.89 -0.97 49.26
C VAL A 93 13.15 -1.83 49.35
N GLN A 94 13.92 -1.95 48.26
CA GLN A 94 15.20 -2.67 48.27
C GLN A 94 16.23 -1.96 49.15
N GLN A 95 16.35 -0.64 49.10
CA GLN A 95 17.24 0.12 49.98
C GLN A 95 16.84 -0.01 51.45
N ALA A 96 15.53 0.01 51.75
CA ALA A 96 15.03 -0.23 53.09
C ALA A 96 15.31 -1.67 53.57
N ALA A 97 15.18 -2.65 52.68
CA ALA A 97 15.50 -4.05 52.97
C ALA A 97 17.01 -4.28 53.15
N ASP A 98 17.85 -3.64 52.33
CA ASP A 98 19.32 -3.69 52.43
C ASP A 98 19.81 -3.01 53.71
N ALA A 99 19.21 -1.88 54.10
CA ALA A 99 19.49 -1.23 55.38
C ALA A 99 19.09 -2.11 56.57
N ALA A 100 17.92 -2.75 56.52
CA ALA A 100 17.48 -3.71 57.53
C ALA A 100 18.37 -4.97 57.57
N ALA A 101 18.88 -5.43 56.42
CA ALA A 101 19.80 -6.56 56.33
C ALA A 101 21.22 -6.21 56.81
N ALA A 102 21.65 -4.95 56.70
CA ALA A 102 22.92 -4.47 57.24
C ALA A 102 22.93 -4.39 58.78
N GLU A 103 21.77 -4.15 59.40
CA GLU A 103 21.59 -4.18 60.85
C GLU A 103 21.24 -5.58 61.39
N ALA A 104 20.96 -6.54 60.51
CA ALA A 104 20.59 -7.89 60.92
C ALA A 104 21.80 -8.65 61.50
N PRO A 105 21.71 -9.17 62.73
CA PRO A 105 22.76 -10.00 63.30
C PRO A 105 22.95 -11.27 62.45
N ALA A 106 24.19 -11.75 62.35
CA ALA A 106 24.52 -12.97 61.61
C ALA A 106 23.74 -14.18 62.18
N GLY A 107 22.69 -14.58 61.49
CA GLY A 107 21.76 -15.62 61.91
C GLY A 107 20.79 -16.05 60.79
N PRO A 108 19.79 -16.90 61.10
CA PRO A 108 18.84 -17.51 60.14
C PRO A 108 18.22 -16.55 59.12
N GLY A 109 18.06 -15.27 59.47
CA GLY A 109 17.48 -14.25 58.58
C GLY A 109 18.27 -14.00 57.29
N ARG A 110 19.57 -14.34 57.23
CA ARG A 110 20.36 -14.22 55.99
C ARG A 110 20.01 -15.30 54.96
N ASP A 111 19.61 -16.48 55.43
CA ASP A 111 19.18 -17.57 54.56
C ASP A 111 17.80 -17.29 53.98
N ASP A 112 16.90 -16.75 54.81
CA ASP A 112 15.57 -16.33 54.37
C ASP A 112 15.65 -15.18 53.36
N ALA A 113 16.57 -14.23 53.58
CA ALA A 113 16.83 -13.14 52.63
C ALA A 113 17.37 -13.66 51.28
N LEU A 114 18.30 -14.62 51.31
CA LEU A 114 18.81 -15.27 50.10
C LEU A 114 17.70 -16.01 49.35
N LEU A 115 16.82 -16.72 50.07
CA LEU A 115 15.69 -17.44 49.47
C LEU A 115 14.72 -16.47 48.78
N LEU A 116 14.41 -15.34 49.42
CA LEU A 116 13.54 -14.31 48.86
C LEU A 116 14.16 -13.64 47.62
N GLU A 117 15.48 -13.41 47.61
CA GLU A 117 16.18 -12.88 46.44
C GLU A 117 16.11 -13.86 45.25
N VAL A 118 16.36 -15.15 45.51
CA VAL A 118 16.25 -16.20 44.49
C VAL A 118 14.82 -16.31 43.96
N GLU A 119 13.83 -16.28 44.84
CA GLU A 119 12.41 -16.34 44.45
C GLU A 119 12.04 -15.15 43.54
N ARG A 120 12.48 -13.94 43.88
CA ARG A 120 12.27 -12.75 43.06
C ARG A 120 12.92 -12.88 41.67
N LEU A 121 14.14 -13.43 41.59
CA LEU A 121 14.82 -13.65 40.31
C LEU A 121 14.12 -14.72 39.47
N VAL A 122 13.61 -15.78 40.09
CA VAL A 122 12.83 -16.83 39.39
C VAL A 122 11.49 -16.26 38.91
N MET A 123 10.80 -15.46 39.72
CA MET A 123 9.58 -14.77 39.30
C MET A 123 9.83 -13.82 38.13
N LEU A 124 10.94 -13.07 38.16
CA LEU A 124 11.35 -12.21 37.05
C LEU A 124 11.57 -13.03 35.76
N ALA A 125 12.30 -14.14 35.86
CA ALA A 125 12.51 -15.04 34.73
C ALA A 125 11.19 -15.60 34.17
N MET A 126 10.26 -16.00 35.04
CA MET A 126 8.95 -16.52 34.63
C MET A 126 8.10 -15.44 33.96
N ASN A 127 8.13 -14.21 34.47
CA ASN A 127 7.46 -13.06 33.86
C ASN A 127 8.02 -12.77 32.46
N ASP A 128 9.34 -12.79 32.29
CA ASP A 128 9.98 -12.54 30.99
C ASP A 128 9.68 -13.63 29.96
N LEU A 129 9.46 -14.87 30.41
CA LEU A 129 9.02 -15.97 29.55
C LEU A 129 7.54 -15.85 29.16
N GLN A 130 6.67 -15.48 30.08
CA GLN A 130 5.22 -15.45 29.85
C GLN A 130 4.74 -14.19 29.14
N LEU A 131 5.21 -13.01 29.57
CA LEU A 131 4.75 -11.72 29.04
C LEU A 131 5.58 -11.29 27.84
N THR A 132 6.90 -11.35 27.99
CA THR A 132 7.84 -10.73 27.04
C THR A 132 8.37 -11.73 26.01
N ARG A 133 8.19 -13.04 26.24
CA ARG A 133 8.77 -14.15 25.45
C ARG A 133 10.26 -13.94 25.16
N GLN A 134 11.01 -13.48 26.16
CA GLN A 134 12.43 -13.21 26.04
C GLN A 134 13.24 -14.30 26.76
N PRO A 135 13.61 -15.41 26.08
CA PRO A 135 14.35 -16.50 26.71
C PRO A 135 15.75 -16.06 27.18
N ALA A 136 16.37 -15.08 26.51
CA ALA A 136 17.68 -14.55 26.90
C ALA A 136 17.65 -13.78 28.23
N ALA A 137 16.61 -12.96 28.46
CA ALA A 137 16.44 -12.22 29.71
C ALA A 137 16.14 -13.17 30.88
N ALA A 138 15.26 -14.14 30.65
CA ALA A 138 14.95 -15.17 31.63
C ALA A 138 16.17 -16.04 31.99
N LEU A 139 16.98 -16.42 31.00
CA LEU A 139 18.22 -17.16 31.20
C LEU A 139 19.22 -16.37 32.07
N ALA A 140 19.41 -15.08 31.79
CA ALA A 140 20.29 -14.23 32.60
C ALA A 140 19.82 -14.11 34.06
N ALA A 141 18.50 -14.01 34.29
CA ALA A 141 17.93 -13.97 35.63
C ALA A 141 18.12 -15.30 36.39
N LEU A 142 17.96 -16.46 35.73
CA LEU A 142 18.20 -17.77 36.34
C LEU A 142 19.68 -18.03 36.62
N GLU A 143 20.59 -17.60 35.73
CA GLU A 143 22.04 -17.68 35.96
C GLU A 143 22.46 -16.82 37.15
N LEU A 144 21.88 -15.63 37.30
CA LEU A 144 22.10 -14.77 38.46
C LEU A 144 21.59 -15.44 39.75
N ALA A 145 20.44 -16.12 39.71
CA ALA A 145 19.91 -16.86 40.84
C ALA A 145 20.84 -18.02 41.27
N ASP A 146 21.37 -18.81 40.32
CA ASP A 146 22.35 -19.86 40.65
C ASP A 146 23.65 -19.27 41.20
N ALA A 147 24.12 -18.13 40.67
CA ALA A 147 25.31 -17.45 41.18
C ALA A 147 25.14 -16.99 42.64
N ARG A 148 23.95 -16.47 43.00
CA ARG A 148 23.62 -16.09 44.39
C ARG A 148 23.62 -17.29 45.34
N LEU A 149 23.04 -18.41 44.92
CA LEU A 149 23.06 -19.67 45.66
C LEU A 149 24.47 -20.25 45.79
N ALA A 150 25.29 -20.14 44.74
CA ALA A 150 26.68 -20.60 44.76
C ALA A 150 27.54 -19.79 45.73
N ALA A 151 27.32 -18.48 45.85
CA ALA A 151 28.05 -17.60 46.76
C ALA A 151 27.79 -17.90 48.25
N SER A 152 26.64 -18.49 48.60
CA SER A 152 26.34 -18.95 49.96
C SER A 152 27.12 -20.21 50.35
N SER A 153 27.58 -21.02 49.38
CA SER A 153 28.38 -22.24 49.59
C SER A 153 27.82 -23.28 50.57
N ASP A 154 26.50 -23.23 50.85
CA ASP A 154 25.83 -24.15 51.76
C ASP A 154 25.31 -25.41 51.02
N PRO A 155 25.71 -26.64 51.44
CA PRO A 155 25.28 -27.89 50.81
C PRO A 155 23.75 -28.11 50.80
N ARG A 156 22.98 -27.50 51.71
CA ARG A 156 21.52 -27.70 51.77
C ARG A 156 20.80 -27.19 50.51
N TRP A 157 21.40 -26.25 49.79
CA TRP A 157 20.85 -25.68 48.55
C TRP A 157 21.14 -26.49 47.29
N THR A 158 21.93 -27.57 47.41
CA THR A 158 22.31 -28.44 46.28
C THR A 158 21.11 -28.99 45.48
N PRO A 159 19.98 -29.38 46.08
CA PRO A 159 18.80 -29.80 45.32
C PRO A 159 18.20 -28.68 44.47
N LEU A 160 18.13 -27.46 45.01
CA LEU A 160 17.60 -26.28 44.31
C LEU A 160 18.51 -25.86 43.14
N ARG A 161 19.83 -25.84 43.36
CA ARG A 161 20.81 -25.58 42.30
C ARG A 161 20.72 -26.60 41.16
N ARG A 162 20.48 -27.88 41.48
CA ARG A 162 20.24 -28.92 40.45
C ARG A 162 18.92 -28.73 39.69
N ALA A 163 17.91 -28.10 40.30
CA ALA A 163 16.69 -27.75 39.58
C ALA A 163 16.93 -26.57 38.64
N LEU A 164 17.53 -25.48 39.15
CA LEU A 164 17.91 -24.30 38.36
C LEU A 164 18.82 -24.65 37.18
N ALA A 165 19.84 -25.49 37.40
CA ALA A 165 20.74 -25.92 36.32
C ALA A 165 19.99 -26.64 35.19
N ARG A 166 19.00 -27.49 35.53
CA ARG A 166 18.16 -28.18 34.53
C ARG A 166 17.27 -27.19 33.77
N ASP A 167 16.74 -26.17 34.43
CA ASP A 167 15.92 -25.15 33.78
C ASP A 167 16.75 -24.25 32.88
N ILE A 168 17.98 -23.88 33.29
CA ILE A 168 18.94 -23.15 32.47
C ILE A 168 19.31 -23.96 31.23
N GLU A 169 19.63 -25.25 31.37
CA GLU A 169 19.92 -26.12 30.22
C GLU A 169 18.73 -26.25 29.25
N ARG A 170 17.51 -26.39 29.79
CA ARG A 170 16.29 -26.42 28.97
C ARG A 170 16.10 -25.11 28.21
N LEU A 171 16.31 -23.96 28.85
CA LEU A 171 16.21 -22.65 28.22
C LEU A 171 17.30 -22.42 27.17
N ARG A 172 18.53 -22.90 27.40
CA ARG A 172 19.62 -22.86 26.42
C ARG A 172 19.32 -23.70 25.17
N ALA A 173 18.55 -24.77 25.32
CA ALA A 173 18.13 -25.61 24.20
C ALA A 173 17.02 -24.98 23.34
N VAL A 174 16.37 -23.90 23.82
CA VAL A 174 15.35 -23.18 23.03
C VAL A 174 16.04 -22.33 21.96
N PRO A 175 15.67 -22.47 20.67
CA PRO A 175 16.20 -21.61 19.61
C PRO A 175 15.85 -20.14 19.88
N ALA A 176 16.86 -19.31 20.09
CA ALA A 176 16.65 -17.86 20.22
C ALA A 176 16.32 -17.27 18.84
N VAL A 177 15.22 -16.51 18.75
CA VAL A 177 14.89 -15.74 17.56
C VAL A 177 15.85 -14.56 17.46
N ASP A 178 16.66 -14.50 16.41
CA ASP A 178 17.56 -13.39 16.13
C ASP A 178 16.78 -12.17 15.61
N VAL A 179 16.28 -11.37 16.54
CA VAL A 179 15.56 -10.12 16.26
C VAL A 179 16.44 -9.15 15.48
N THR A 180 17.73 -9.06 15.79
CA THR A 180 18.68 -8.13 15.15
C THR A 180 18.94 -8.53 13.71
N GLY A 181 19.21 -9.81 13.44
CA GLY A 181 19.41 -10.33 12.10
C GLY A 181 18.15 -10.24 11.25
N ASN A 182 16.98 -10.50 11.81
CA ASN A 182 15.70 -10.34 11.11
C ASN A 182 15.38 -8.87 10.82
N ALA A 183 15.70 -7.94 11.74
CA ALA A 183 15.56 -6.52 11.48
C ALA A 183 16.47 -6.04 10.34
N LEU A 184 17.71 -6.53 10.29
CA LEU A 184 18.63 -6.21 9.19
C LEU A 184 18.12 -6.73 7.84
N LYS A 185 17.55 -7.94 7.81
CA LYS A 185 16.89 -8.47 6.59
C LYS A 185 15.72 -7.58 6.16
N LEU A 186 14.87 -7.12 7.09
CA LEU A 186 13.79 -6.18 6.79
C LEU A 186 14.33 -4.86 6.23
N ASP A 187 15.42 -4.33 6.78
CA ASP A 187 16.06 -3.11 6.28
C ASP A 187 16.57 -3.29 4.84
N GLN A 188 17.11 -4.46 4.49
CA GLN A 188 17.49 -4.79 3.12
C GLN A 188 16.27 -4.86 2.18
N LEU A 189 15.16 -5.43 2.62
CA LEU A 189 13.91 -5.47 1.85
C LEU A 189 13.33 -4.05 1.65
N ILE A 190 13.36 -3.20 2.68
CA ILE A 190 12.92 -1.80 2.61
C ILE A 190 13.78 -1.01 1.61
N ALA A 191 15.09 -1.23 1.62
CA ALA A 191 16.01 -0.59 0.67
C ALA A 191 15.81 -1.08 -0.78
N GLY A 192 15.45 -2.35 -0.96
CA GLY A 192 15.19 -2.96 -2.27
C GLY A 192 13.81 -2.64 -2.87
N ALA A 193 12.82 -2.27 -2.05
CA ALA A 193 11.43 -2.06 -2.46
C ALA A 193 11.25 -1.01 -3.57
N ASP A 194 12.16 -0.02 -3.67
CA ASP A 194 12.09 1.04 -4.68
C ASP A 194 12.53 0.54 -6.09
N VAL A 195 13.33 -0.52 -6.16
CA VAL A 195 13.97 -1.03 -7.39
C VAL A 195 13.28 -2.28 -7.93
N TRP A 196 12.43 -2.94 -7.13
CA TRP A 196 11.78 -4.17 -7.56
C TRP A 196 10.81 -3.94 -8.73
N PRO A 197 10.90 -4.78 -9.78
CA PRO A 197 9.97 -4.70 -10.89
C PRO A 197 8.58 -5.10 -10.38
N LEU A 198 7.60 -4.22 -10.58
CA LEU A 198 6.21 -4.58 -10.35
C LEU A 198 5.84 -5.64 -11.40
N ALA A 199 5.21 -6.74 -10.98
CA ALA A 199 4.80 -7.82 -11.89
C ALA A 199 3.97 -7.32 -13.09
N ASN A 200 3.31 -6.17 -12.95
CA ASN A 200 2.45 -5.54 -13.95
C ASN A 200 2.99 -4.18 -14.45
N ALA A 201 4.30 -3.90 -14.32
CA ALA A 201 4.87 -2.66 -14.86
C ALA A 201 4.78 -2.65 -16.40
N PRO A 202 4.36 -1.53 -17.03
CA PRO A 202 4.44 -1.42 -18.48
C PRO A 202 5.90 -1.60 -18.91
N ALA A 203 6.13 -2.40 -19.95
CA ALA A 203 7.46 -2.61 -20.51
C ALA A 203 8.13 -1.24 -20.71
N ALA A 204 9.34 -1.08 -20.15
CA ALA A 204 10.08 0.17 -20.23
C ALA A 204 10.09 0.66 -21.69
N PRO A 205 9.78 1.94 -21.95
CA PRO A 205 9.76 2.45 -23.31
C PRO A 205 11.11 2.16 -23.95
N PRO A 206 11.16 1.54 -25.15
CA PRO A 206 12.42 1.30 -25.82
C PRO A 206 13.16 2.63 -25.98
N PRO A 207 14.51 2.65 -25.86
CA PRO A 207 15.27 3.88 -26.01
C PRO A 207 14.90 4.52 -27.35
N ALA A 208 14.39 5.75 -27.27
CA ALA A 208 13.94 6.49 -28.44
C ALA A 208 15.05 6.47 -29.50
N PRO A 209 14.76 6.09 -30.76
CA PRO A 209 15.77 6.12 -31.80
C PRO A 209 16.31 7.56 -31.91
N PRO A 210 17.62 7.74 -32.09
CA PRO A 210 18.23 9.06 -32.13
C PRO A 210 17.54 9.89 -33.21
N LYS A 211 17.06 11.09 -32.83
CA LYS A 211 16.49 12.08 -33.75
C LYS A 211 17.43 12.22 -34.94
N ALA A 212 17.00 11.74 -36.11
CA ALA A 212 17.70 12.00 -37.35
C ALA A 212 17.77 13.52 -37.56
N ALA A 213 18.99 14.00 -37.80
CA ALA A 213 19.29 15.40 -38.07
C ALA A 213 18.47 15.92 -39.28
N PRO A 214 18.10 17.21 -39.29
CA PRO A 214 17.33 17.80 -40.38
C PRO A 214 18.16 17.80 -41.67
N ARG A 215 17.65 17.13 -42.70
CA ARG A 215 18.23 17.15 -44.05
C ARG A 215 17.88 18.48 -44.73
N PRO A 216 18.83 19.19 -45.38
CA PRO A 216 18.56 20.48 -46.00
C PRO A 216 17.70 20.34 -47.26
N ALA A 217 16.84 21.34 -47.44
CA ALA A 217 15.92 21.50 -48.56
C ALA A 217 16.63 21.66 -49.91
N GLY A 218 16.23 20.85 -50.89
CA GLY A 218 16.47 21.05 -52.32
C GLY A 218 15.19 21.48 -53.02
N LYS A 219 15.27 22.57 -53.78
CA LYS A 219 14.15 23.34 -54.37
C LYS A 219 13.61 22.76 -55.70
N LYS A 220 12.32 23.07 -55.92
CA LYS A 220 11.62 23.47 -57.16
C LYS A 220 11.06 22.41 -58.13
N ALA A 221 9.74 22.33 -58.18
CA ALA A 221 8.94 22.65 -59.37
C ALA A 221 7.50 23.03 -58.95
N GLU A 222 7.00 24.11 -59.53
CA GLU A 222 5.73 24.81 -59.26
C GLU A 222 4.56 24.21 -60.10
N PRO A 223 3.31 24.70 -59.99
CA PRO A 223 2.09 23.91 -59.79
C PRO A 223 1.32 23.64 -61.10
N PRO A 224 0.20 22.88 -61.01
CA PRO A 224 -0.98 23.29 -61.76
C PRO A 224 -2.25 23.36 -60.91
N ALA A 225 -2.91 24.51 -61.07
CA ALA A 225 -4.35 24.72 -61.22
C ALA A 225 -5.32 24.07 -60.21
N GLU A 226 -6.03 24.96 -59.50
CA GLU A 226 -7.36 24.69 -58.96
C GLU A 226 -8.28 24.10 -60.05
N PRO A 227 -9.15 23.16 -59.65
CA PRO A 227 -10.51 23.19 -60.17
C PRO A 227 -11.54 23.35 -59.06
N ALA A 228 -12.58 24.08 -59.45
CA ALA A 228 -13.79 24.41 -58.73
C ALA A 228 -14.40 23.26 -57.89
N ALA A 229 -15.11 23.68 -56.83
CA ALA A 229 -15.86 22.84 -55.94
C ALA A 229 -16.92 21.97 -56.68
N GLU A 230 -16.66 20.67 -56.73
CA GLU A 230 -17.65 19.64 -57.06
C GLU A 230 -18.30 19.05 -55.79
N PRO A 231 -19.58 18.64 -55.85
CA PRO A 231 -20.26 18.03 -54.71
C PRO A 231 -19.64 16.68 -54.32
N LEU A 232 -19.56 16.42 -53.01
CA LEU A 232 -18.89 15.28 -52.37
C LEU A 232 -19.03 13.95 -53.15
N PRO A 233 -17.92 13.32 -53.60
CA PRO A 233 -17.97 12.00 -54.20
C PRO A 233 -18.30 10.92 -53.15
N PRO A 234 -18.96 9.81 -53.55
CA PRO A 234 -19.27 8.66 -52.70
C PRO A 234 -17.97 7.93 -52.32
N GLY A 235 -17.29 8.46 -51.30
CA GLY A 235 -15.96 8.02 -50.91
C GLY A 235 -15.27 8.98 -49.93
N ALA A 236 -15.80 10.19 -49.75
CA ALA A 236 -15.32 11.13 -48.73
C ALA A 236 -15.31 10.53 -47.31
N TRP A 237 -16.31 9.71 -46.97
CA TRP A 237 -16.36 8.99 -45.71
C TRP A 237 -15.27 7.91 -45.59
N GLN A 238 -14.90 7.28 -46.71
CA GLN A 238 -13.81 6.30 -46.73
C GLN A 238 -12.43 6.97 -46.66
N LYS A 239 -12.29 8.18 -47.20
CA LYS A 239 -11.07 8.98 -47.06
C LYS A 239 -10.92 9.52 -45.65
N LEU A 240 -12.03 9.97 -45.04
CA LEU A 240 -12.03 10.46 -43.66
C LEU A 240 -11.73 9.33 -42.66
N ARG A 241 -12.34 8.14 -42.81
CA ARG A 241 -11.99 6.99 -41.95
C ARG A 241 -10.55 6.53 -42.15
N ALA A 242 -10.01 6.59 -43.37
CA ALA A 242 -8.65 6.17 -43.66
C ALA A 242 -7.64 7.16 -43.06
N TRP A 243 -7.94 8.46 -43.13
CA TRP A 243 -7.16 9.50 -42.48
C TRP A 243 -7.25 9.40 -40.94
N LEU A 244 -8.43 9.22 -40.36
CA LEU A 244 -8.56 9.00 -38.91
C LEU A 244 -7.88 7.69 -38.45
N ALA A 245 -7.97 6.61 -39.23
CA ALA A 245 -7.29 5.36 -38.91
C ALA A 245 -5.76 5.48 -39.04
N ALA A 246 -5.26 6.33 -39.94
CA ALA A 246 -3.83 6.60 -40.05
C ALA A 246 -3.32 7.48 -38.90
N GLU A 247 -4.11 8.47 -38.47
CA GLU A 247 -3.70 9.44 -37.43
C GLU A 247 -3.92 8.90 -36.00
N PHE A 248 -4.96 8.09 -35.79
CA PHE A 248 -5.34 7.56 -34.46
C PHE A 248 -5.25 6.03 -34.35
N GLY A 249 -4.93 5.31 -35.44
CA GLY A 249 -4.76 3.85 -35.40
C GLY A 249 -3.58 3.41 -34.57
N ASP A 250 -2.51 4.22 -34.53
CA ASP A 250 -1.37 3.99 -33.62
C ASP A 250 -1.74 4.23 -32.14
N LEU A 251 -2.80 5.00 -31.88
CA LEU A 251 -3.31 5.30 -30.54
C LEU A 251 -4.33 4.25 -30.04
N LEU A 252 -5.05 3.61 -30.97
CA LEU A 252 -5.99 2.52 -30.70
C LEU A 252 -5.32 1.17 -30.98
N ARG A 253 -4.28 0.87 -30.20
CA ARG A 253 -3.67 -0.45 -30.19
C ARG A 253 -4.55 -1.39 -29.35
N ILE A 254 -5.44 -2.11 -30.03
CA ILE A 254 -6.25 -3.17 -29.41
C ILE A 254 -5.29 -4.33 -29.12
N ASN A 255 -4.81 -4.39 -27.87
CA ASN A 255 -4.12 -5.54 -27.35
C ASN A 255 -5.19 -6.46 -26.75
N GLU A 256 -5.39 -7.64 -27.33
CA GLU A 256 -6.17 -8.70 -26.67
C GLU A 256 -5.38 -9.18 -25.45
N VAL A 257 -5.83 -8.79 -24.26
CA VAL A 257 -5.28 -9.22 -22.98
C VAL A 257 -6.07 -10.43 -22.51
N GLY A 258 -5.43 -11.59 -22.42
CA GLY A 258 -6.04 -12.86 -22.04
C GLY A 258 -6.45 -13.01 -20.57
N THR A 259 -6.49 -11.93 -19.77
CA THR A 259 -6.89 -11.96 -18.35
C THR A 259 -7.62 -10.67 -17.94
N PRO A 260 -8.93 -10.71 -17.58
CA PRO A 260 -9.74 -9.52 -17.33
C PRO A 260 -9.46 -8.71 -16.05
N GLU A 261 -8.50 -9.10 -15.21
CA GLU A 261 -8.14 -8.36 -13.98
C GLU A 261 -6.86 -7.51 -14.12
N ALA A 262 -6.23 -7.53 -15.30
CA ALA A 262 -5.01 -6.77 -15.60
C ALA A 262 -5.31 -5.35 -16.14
N LEU A 263 -6.17 -4.60 -15.45
CA LEU A 263 -6.33 -3.16 -15.70
C LEU A 263 -5.10 -2.43 -15.13
N LEU A 264 -4.11 -2.25 -15.99
CA LEU A 264 -2.99 -1.30 -15.95
C LEU A 264 -2.86 -0.52 -14.63
N LEU A 265 -1.93 -0.93 -13.77
CA LEU A 265 -1.42 -0.03 -12.74
C LEU A 265 -0.81 1.18 -13.49
N ASN A 266 -1.48 2.34 -13.45
CA ASN A 266 -0.90 3.60 -13.91
C ASN A 266 0.44 3.81 -13.17
N ALA A 267 1.43 4.48 -13.78
CA ALA A 267 2.73 4.73 -13.16
C ALA A 267 2.62 5.33 -11.74
N GLU A 268 1.56 6.12 -11.50
CA GLU A 268 1.16 6.62 -10.18
C GLU A 268 0.64 5.52 -9.22
N GLN A 269 -0.20 4.59 -9.69
CA GLN A 269 -0.67 3.46 -8.87
C GLN A 269 0.47 2.51 -8.49
N GLY A 270 1.46 2.33 -9.37
CA GLY A 270 2.68 1.59 -9.05
C GLY A 270 3.56 2.26 -7.99
N ARG A 271 3.56 3.60 -7.91
CA ARG A 271 4.24 4.34 -6.83
C ARG A 271 3.52 4.15 -5.50
N LEU A 272 2.18 4.13 -5.50
CA LEU A 272 1.37 3.88 -4.30
C LEU A 272 1.56 2.46 -3.75
N VAL A 273 1.66 1.44 -4.62
CA VAL A 273 1.93 0.07 -4.16
C VAL A 273 3.30 -0.01 -3.47
N ARG A 274 4.33 0.64 -4.03
CA ARG A 274 5.65 0.70 -3.39
C ARG A 274 5.64 1.45 -2.06
N SER A 275 4.92 2.57 -1.97
CA SER A 275 4.82 3.32 -0.70
C SER A 275 4.05 2.55 0.38
N GLN A 276 2.99 1.83 0.00
CA GLN A 276 2.25 0.94 0.91
C GLN A 276 3.12 -0.24 1.37
N LEU A 277 3.83 -0.90 0.46
CA LEU A 277 4.78 -1.98 0.80
C LEU A 277 5.85 -1.48 1.78
N LYS A 278 6.44 -0.31 1.50
CA LYS A 278 7.45 0.30 2.36
C LYS A 278 6.90 0.62 3.75
N LEU A 279 5.67 1.14 3.82
CA LEU A 279 5.00 1.41 5.07
C LEU A 279 4.72 0.12 5.87
N ARG A 280 4.29 -0.95 5.21
CA ARG A 280 4.08 -2.28 5.80
C ARG A 280 5.37 -2.88 6.33
N LEU A 281 6.46 -2.85 5.56
CA LEU A 281 7.76 -3.37 5.99
C LEU A 281 8.34 -2.56 7.17
N LEU A 282 8.12 -1.25 7.20
CA LEU A 282 8.47 -0.42 8.36
C LEU A 282 7.61 -0.76 9.59
N GLY A 283 6.32 -1.01 9.40
CA GLY A 283 5.41 -1.51 10.44
C GLY A 283 5.90 -2.85 11.01
N ALA A 284 6.21 -3.81 10.14
CA ALA A 284 6.78 -5.11 10.50
C ALA A 284 8.10 -4.95 11.27
N ARG A 285 8.98 -4.03 10.87
CA ARG A 285 10.23 -3.74 11.60
C ARG A 285 9.95 -3.20 13.01
N LEU A 286 9.06 -2.24 13.14
CA LEU A 286 8.66 -1.69 14.44
C LEU A 286 8.03 -2.76 15.32
N ALA A 287 7.15 -3.59 14.76
CA ALA A 287 6.52 -4.71 15.45
C ALA A 287 7.56 -5.76 15.90
N LEU A 288 8.55 -6.07 15.06
CA LEU A 288 9.65 -6.96 15.40
C LEU A 288 10.53 -6.41 16.52
N LEU A 289 10.87 -5.11 16.48
CA LEU A 289 11.61 -4.41 17.55
C LEU A 289 10.81 -4.37 18.86
N ALA A 290 9.50 -4.18 18.76
CA ALA A 290 8.57 -4.26 19.89
C ALA A 290 8.25 -5.70 20.33
N ARG A 291 8.83 -6.72 19.67
CA ARG A 291 8.57 -8.16 19.88
C ARG A 291 7.08 -8.53 19.85
N ASN A 292 6.30 -7.82 19.04
CA ASN A 292 4.89 -8.07 18.84
C ASN A 292 4.68 -8.99 17.63
N ASP A 293 4.75 -10.30 17.89
CA ASP A 293 4.66 -11.35 16.85
C ASP A 293 3.38 -11.24 16.00
N ARG A 294 2.25 -10.87 16.62
CA ARG A 294 0.95 -10.80 15.93
C ARG A 294 0.91 -9.64 14.94
N LEU A 295 1.41 -8.47 15.34
CA LEU A 295 1.49 -7.32 14.45
C LEU A 295 2.54 -7.55 13.36
N TYR A 296 3.66 -8.18 13.70
CA TYR A 296 4.68 -8.55 12.72
C TYR A 296 4.12 -9.47 11.64
N GLN A 297 3.40 -10.53 12.01
CA GLN A 297 2.76 -11.43 11.04
C GLN A 297 1.71 -10.70 10.21
N ALA A 298 0.84 -9.90 10.84
CA ALA A 298 -0.18 -9.14 10.12
C ALA A 298 0.42 -8.16 9.09
N ASP A 299 1.54 -7.50 9.41
CA ASP A 299 2.21 -6.58 8.50
C ASP A 299 3.00 -7.29 7.39
N ILE A 300 3.53 -8.49 7.64
CA ILE A 300 4.17 -9.33 6.61
C ILE A 300 3.14 -9.98 5.69
N ASP A 301 2.01 -10.48 6.22
CA ASP A 301 0.95 -11.13 5.43
C ASP A 301 0.22 -10.13 4.51
N SER A 302 0.26 -8.84 4.84
CA SER A 302 -0.35 -7.76 4.07
C SER A 302 0.62 -6.98 3.18
N ALA A 303 1.90 -7.35 3.19
CA ALA A 303 2.96 -6.82 2.33
C ALA A 303 3.05 -7.59 1.02
#